data_AF-A0A7S3HUZ1-F1
#
_entry.id   AF-A0A7S3HUZ1-F1
#
_cell.length_a   1.000
_cell.length_b   1.000
_cell.length_c   1.000
_cell.angle_alpha   90.00
_cell.angle_beta   90.00
_cell.angle_gamma   90.00
#
_symmetry.space_group_name_H-M   'P 1'
#
loop_
_entity.id
_entity.type
_entity.pdbx_description
1 polymer ?
#
loop_
_entity_poly.entity_id
_entity_poly.type
_entity_poly.pdbx_seq_one_letter_code
_entity_poly.pdbx_strand_id
1 'polypeptide(L)'
;AIPREFDAKLQPKRFDESLTQVDSEAQKKQWKQSMIKFTRLLWSADWETSLLQVVRNEGGLHFFGKWLASNAPTDATQLEMWVYAQQVAAMAPEQQGPAAIQMCQQLMGSTPGSAEEAVAALQQMASQALSVLSRESFPRFVQSKACLPLVEQLIGSQAEELKKADDVIWSQYTVPPDCAGWIHSFASVARAMPACIVISDMAMPGNPMFFVNDEFCRVTGYERTEAQGRNCRFLQGPRTEPQSVAVIQDTLRRGVDCHVKITNYRKSGELFENLLTMRPVHDSNGVYRFCIGVQFEVTRDTNLKSRLAKLDKLIKLLPATLEVSSKAAVGLAHKREETEEETQTALTEKLTSALEGNTVGPDNQVLQDSDYFAENHKEMLQHIGVVPKDPETPPDGSEAASAAVVSTSAPPRPVAAAAGAPLADDLPPPKPPPPPPPDEMPGASCPALNHLASTMGVGAPSGKSWLSMFCDTVEQLPHAVAITDMQTPGLPVTFANSAMVALTGYAKDAIEGRNCRFLQGKKSEAAAVRAMVSAIRGTKMTTVKITNYRKDGKTFVNVLSLIPVKDSTGQYRYNVGILSDAKQQSSEKVELEKLRGAIPREFD
;
A
#
# COMPACT_ATOMS: atom_id res chain seq x y z
N ALA A 1 -10.98 0.78 45.08
CA ALA A 1 -9.55 0.49 45.28
C ALA A 1 -8.96 0.09 43.92
N ILE A 2 -7.92 0.80 43.46
CA ILE A 2 -7.23 0.49 42.20
C ILE A 2 -5.88 -0.14 42.61
N PRO A 3 -5.48 -1.30 42.06
CA PRO A 3 -4.21 -1.94 42.41
C PRO A 3 -3.02 -1.02 42.10
N ARG A 4 -2.04 -0.96 43.01
CA ARG A 4 -0.81 -0.15 42.84
C ARG A 4 0.35 -0.93 42.23
N GLU A 5 0.19 -2.24 42.02
CA GLU A 5 1.21 -3.12 41.44
C GLU A 5 0.65 -3.92 40.28
N PHE A 6 1.52 -4.25 39.34
CA PHE A 6 1.19 -4.88 38.07
C PHE A 6 1.20 -6.41 38.20
N ASP A 7 0.03 -7.05 38.14
CA ASP A 7 -0.06 -8.50 38.08
C ASP A 7 0.21 -9.00 36.65
N ALA A 8 1.45 -9.45 36.43
CA ALA A 8 1.88 -10.02 35.16
C ALA A 8 1.12 -11.30 34.75
N LYS A 9 0.40 -11.97 35.66
CA LYS A 9 -0.39 -13.18 35.36
C LYS A 9 -1.73 -12.87 34.68
N LEU A 10 -2.16 -11.61 34.70
CA LEU A 10 -3.37 -11.13 33.99
C LEU A 10 -3.08 -10.61 32.58
N GLN A 11 -1.83 -10.64 32.13
CA GLN A 11 -1.52 -10.58 30.71
C GLN A 11 -2.20 -11.76 30.00
N PRO A 12 -2.72 -11.60 28.77
CA PRO A 12 -2.86 -12.75 27.88
C PRO A 12 -1.49 -13.45 27.85
N LYS A 13 -1.45 -14.78 28.00
CA LYS A 13 -0.20 -15.52 27.87
C LYS A 13 0.50 -15.01 26.61
N ARG A 14 1.77 -14.58 26.74
CA ARG A 14 2.63 -14.50 25.55
C ARG A 14 2.47 -15.83 24.83
N PHE A 15 2.23 -15.77 23.51
CA PHE A 15 2.46 -16.97 22.72
C PHE A 15 3.90 -17.41 23.00
N ASP A 16 4.03 -18.70 23.23
CA ASP A 16 5.23 -19.33 23.77
C ASP A 16 6.47 -18.96 22.95
N GLU A 17 7.64 -18.98 23.58
CA GLU A 17 8.92 -18.56 22.96
C GLU A 17 9.47 -19.66 22.01
N SER A 18 8.58 -20.18 21.15
CA SER A 18 8.74 -21.37 20.32
C SER A 18 8.44 -21.11 18.83
N LEU A 19 8.97 -20.01 18.28
CA LEU A 19 9.21 -19.86 16.82
C LEU A 19 10.71 -19.74 16.45
N THR A 20 11.59 -20.21 17.33
CA THR A 20 12.96 -20.66 16.98
C THR A 20 12.98 -22.10 16.43
N GLN A 21 11.84 -22.63 15.97
CA GLN A 21 11.75 -23.84 15.16
C GLN A 21 11.02 -23.56 13.83
N VAL A 22 11.71 -22.88 12.92
CA VAL A 22 11.33 -22.88 11.50
C VAL A 22 11.67 -24.25 10.93
N ASP A 23 10.71 -25.17 10.93
CA ASP A 23 10.80 -26.37 10.08
C ASP A 23 9.46 -26.81 9.48
N SER A 24 9.12 -26.17 8.37
CA SER A 24 8.66 -26.93 7.21
C SER A 24 9.64 -26.70 6.07
N GLU A 25 10.09 -27.77 5.39
CA GLU A 25 11.01 -27.63 4.26
C GLU A 25 10.42 -26.73 3.16
N ALA A 26 9.09 -26.69 3.02
CA ALA A 26 8.39 -25.78 2.12
C ALA A 26 8.68 -24.31 2.45
N GLN A 27 8.57 -23.89 3.72
CA GLN A 27 8.91 -22.54 4.15
C GLN A 27 10.40 -22.24 4.01
N LYS A 28 11.31 -23.19 4.33
CA LYS A 28 12.76 -23.02 4.09
C LYS A 28 13.07 -22.85 2.59
N LYS A 29 12.42 -23.61 1.72
CA LYS A 29 12.57 -23.55 0.26
C LYS A 29 12.02 -22.24 -0.31
N GLN A 30 10.84 -21.81 0.13
CA GLN A 30 10.25 -20.53 -0.22
C GLN A 30 11.10 -19.35 0.28
N TRP A 31 11.63 -19.44 1.50
CA TRP A 31 12.55 -18.46 2.07
C TRP A 31 13.80 -18.32 1.19
N LYS A 32 14.47 -19.43 0.86
CA LYS A 32 15.61 -19.43 -0.10
C LYS A 32 15.22 -18.81 -1.44
N GLN A 33 14.10 -19.21 -2.04
CA GLN A 33 13.65 -18.66 -3.33
C GLN A 33 13.33 -17.16 -3.28
N SER A 34 12.71 -16.69 -2.19
CA SER A 34 12.39 -15.27 -1.99
C SER A 34 13.65 -14.46 -1.75
N MET A 35 14.55 -14.95 -0.90
CA MET A 35 15.86 -14.34 -0.66
C MET A 35 16.71 -14.31 -1.94
N ILE A 36 16.71 -15.35 -2.77
CA ILE A 36 17.38 -15.33 -4.08
C ILE A 36 16.83 -14.18 -4.96
N LYS A 37 15.51 -13.99 -5.01
CA LYS A 37 14.90 -12.86 -5.74
C LYS A 37 15.30 -11.53 -5.12
N PHE A 38 15.33 -11.40 -3.79
CA PHE A 38 15.60 -10.15 -3.09
C PHE A 38 17.09 -9.76 -3.08
N THR A 39 18.03 -10.69 -2.94
CA THR A 39 19.47 -10.41 -3.11
C THR A 39 19.77 -9.92 -4.52
N ARG A 40 19.15 -10.53 -5.54
CA ARG A 40 19.23 -10.05 -6.94
C ARG A 40 18.59 -8.67 -7.13
N LEU A 41 17.47 -8.40 -6.44
CA LEU A 41 16.82 -7.09 -6.42
C LEU A 41 17.73 -6.00 -5.83
N LEU A 42 18.34 -6.28 -4.67
CA LEU A 42 19.29 -5.38 -4.01
C LEU A 42 20.45 -5.04 -4.94
N TRP A 43 21.03 -6.05 -5.60
CA TRP A 43 22.11 -5.84 -6.56
C TRP A 43 21.70 -5.04 -7.79
N SER A 44 20.42 -5.14 -8.20
CA SER A 44 19.91 -4.39 -9.35
C SER A 44 19.62 -2.92 -9.08
N ALA A 45 19.49 -2.51 -7.81
CA ALA A 45 19.28 -1.12 -7.43
C ALA A 45 20.54 -0.27 -7.63
N ASP A 46 21.71 -0.84 -7.34
CA ASP A 46 23.01 -0.23 -7.59
C ASP A 46 24.03 -1.30 -8.02
N TRP A 47 24.18 -1.48 -9.33
CA TRP A 47 25.09 -2.47 -9.91
C TRP A 47 26.56 -2.25 -9.58
N GLU A 48 27.00 -0.99 -9.41
CA GLU A 48 28.42 -0.67 -9.25
C GLU A 48 28.88 -0.93 -7.81
N THR A 49 28.14 -0.41 -6.83
CA THR A 49 28.35 -0.75 -5.42
C THR A 49 28.17 -2.25 -5.16
N SER A 50 27.19 -2.88 -5.81
CA SER A 50 26.91 -4.30 -5.61
C SER A 50 27.94 -5.22 -6.26
N LEU A 51 28.44 -4.86 -7.44
CA LEU A 51 29.58 -5.56 -8.05
C LEU A 51 30.79 -5.45 -7.13
N LEU A 52 31.09 -4.26 -6.59
CA LEU A 52 32.21 -4.05 -5.68
C LEU A 52 32.13 -4.95 -4.43
N GLN A 53 30.94 -5.12 -3.84
CA GLN A 53 30.73 -6.05 -2.73
C GLN A 53 30.95 -7.51 -3.15
N VAL A 54 30.48 -7.90 -4.35
CA VAL A 54 30.67 -9.25 -4.89
C VAL A 54 32.16 -9.55 -5.16
N VAL A 55 32.91 -8.66 -5.81
CA VAL A 55 34.32 -8.91 -6.16
C VAL A 55 35.28 -8.78 -4.97
N ARG A 56 34.87 -8.12 -3.89
CA ARG A 56 35.61 -8.11 -2.60
C ARG A 56 35.42 -9.39 -1.77
N ASN A 57 34.40 -10.18 -2.07
CA ASN A 57 34.20 -11.49 -1.44
C ASN A 57 34.90 -12.58 -2.27
N GLU A 58 35.76 -13.41 -1.69
CA GLU A 58 36.50 -14.44 -2.44
C GLU A 58 35.58 -15.41 -3.21
N GLY A 59 34.44 -15.80 -2.62
CA GLY A 59 33.43 -16.62 -3.29
C GLY A 59 32.73 -15.86 -4.42
N GLY A 60 32.38 -14.59 -4.20
CA GLY A 60 31.80 -13.72 -5.23
C GLY A 60 32.72 -13.51 -6.43
N LEU A 61 33.99 -13.23 -6.17
CA LEU A 61 35.04 -13.11 -7.18
C LEU A 61 35.20 -14.42 -7.97
N HIS A 62 35.25 -15.57 -7.29
CA HIS A 62 35.33 -16.88 -7.94
C HIS A 62 34.16 -17.16 -8.88
N PHE A 63 32.91 -17.00 -8.40
CA PHE A 63 31.73 -17.28 -9.21
C PHE A 63 31.56 -16.31 -10.37
N PHE A 64 31.82 -15.02 -10.17
CA PHE A 64 31.69 -14.02 -11.24
C PHE A 64 32.82 -14.17 -12.28
N GLY A 65 34.08 -14.31 -11.85
CA GLY A 65 35.22 -14.51 -12.77
C GLY A 65 35.10 -15.78 -13.60
N LYS A 66 34.68 -16.91 -12.99
CA LYS A 66 34.40 -18.16 -13.72
C LYS A 66 33.29 -17.99 -14.76
N TRP A 67 32.27 -17.18 -14.47
CA TRP A 67 31.21 -16.88 -15.43
C TRP A 67 31.72 -16.01 -16.59
N LEU A 68 32.49 -14.95 -16.31
CA LEU A 68 33.08 -14.09 -17.35
C LEU A 68 33.97 -14.90 -18.31
N ALA A 69 34.87 -15.73 -17.79
CA ALA A 69 35.76 -16.58 -18.59
C ALA A 69 35.02 -17.47 -19.61
N SER A 70 33.76 -17.84 -19.34
CA SER A 70 32.93 -18.66 -20.23
C SER A 70 31.91 -17.88 -21.09
N ASN A 71 31.57 -16.63 -20.73
CA ASN A 71 30.44 -15.89 -21.33
C ASN A 71 30.81 -14.50 -21.89
N ALA A 72 31.92 -13.94 -21.44
CA ALA A 72 32.48 -12.66 -21.87
C ALA A 72 34.02 -12.64 -21.61
N PRO A 73 34.83 -13.35 -22.42
CA PRO A 73 36.27 -13.48 -22.16
C PRO A 73 37.02 -12.15 -22.14
N THR A 74 36.62 -11.19 -22.98
CA THR A 74 37.16 -9.82 -23.00
C THR A 74 36.95 -9.07 -21.68
N ASP A 75 35.83 -9.35 -21.00
CA ASP A 75 35.49 -8.76 -19.70
C ASP A 75 36.22 -9.46 -18.55
N ALA A 76 36.65 -10.71 -18.72
CA ALA A 76 37.46 -11.41 -17.72
C ALA A 76 38.79 -10.67 -17.48
N THR A 77 39.43 -10.18 -18.54
CA THR A 77 40.65 -9.34 -18.45
C THR A 77 40.40 -8.03 -17.68
N GLN A 78 39.21 -7.42 -17.81
CA GLN A 78 38.83 -6.24 -17.01
C GLN A 78 38.74 -6.57 -15.51
N LEU A 79 38.21 -7.75 -15.17
CA LEU A 79 38.15 -8.20 -13.77
C LEU A 79 39.56 -8.52 -13.22
N GLU A 80 40.42 -9.16 -14.03
CA GLU A 80 41.83 -9.42 -13.67
C GLU A 80 42.57 -8.11 -13.37
N MET A 81 42.43 -7.09 -14.22
CA MET A 81 43.00 -5.75 -14.00
C MET A 81 42.56 -5.15 -12.65
N TRP A 82 41.28 -5.28 -12.27
CA TRP A 82 40.79 -4.83 -10.97
C TRP A 82 41.43 -5.60 -9.81
N VAL A 83 41.54 -6.92 -9.91
CA VAL A 83 42.18 -7.78 -8.90
C VAL A 83 43.65 -7.41 -8.71
N TYR A 84 44.41 -7.22 -9.78
CA TYR A 84 45.81 -6.79 -9.70
C TYR A 84 45.96 -5.42 -9.04
N ALA A 85 45.07 -4.46 -9.33
CA ALA A 85 45.08 -3.16 -8.67
C ALA A 85 44.83 -3.28 -7.15
N GLN A 86 43.95 -4.18 -6.70
CA GLN A 86 43.75 -4.44 -5.27
C GLN A 86 44.98 -5.10 -4.62
N GLN A 87 45.65 -6.03 -5.33
CA GLN A 87 46.87 -6.67 -4.84
C GLN A 87 47.99 -5.65 -4.66
N VAL A 88 48.24 -4.77 -5.63
CA VAL A 88 49.23 -3.70 -5.54
C VAL A 88 48.89 -2.74 -4.40
N ALA A 89 47.63 -2.34 -4.24
CA ALA A 89 47.18 -1.47 -3.16
C ALA A 89 47.35 -2.08 -1.75
N ALA A 90 47.44 -3.41 -1.64
CA ALA A 90 47.69 -4.13 -0.39
C ALA A 90 49.18 -4.35 -0.07
N MET A 91 50.10 -4.02 -0.98
CA MET A 91 51.56 -4.13 -0.74
C MET A 91 52.09 -2.97 0.09
N ALA A 92 53.28 -3.15 0.69
CA ALA A 92 54.00 -2.06 1.37
C ALA A 92 54.30 -0.90 0.40
N PRO A 93 54.27 0.38 0.83
CA PRO A 93 54.43 1.54 -0.05
C PRO A 93 55.66 1.47 -0.98
N GLU A 94 56.82 1.07 -0.46
CA GLU A 94 58.04 0.88 -1.26
C GLU A 94 57.94 -0.19 -2.37
N GLN A 95 56.96 -1.10 -2.31
CA GLN A 95 56.74 -2.17 -3.29
C GLN A 95 55.66 -1.84 -4.32
N GLN A 96 54.76 -0.90 -4.02
CA GLN A 96 53.62 -0.58 -4.89
C GLN A 96 54.07 -0.03 -6.25
N GLY A 97 55.05 0.88 -6.25
CA GLY A 97 55.59 1.51 -7.45
C GLY A 97 56.17 0.52 -8.47
N PRO A 98 57.17 -0.30 -8.09
CA PRO A 98 57.73 -1.33 -8.96
C PRO A 98 56.69 -2.33 -9.48
N ALA A 99 55.77 -2.78 -8.62
CA ALA A 99 54.70 -3.70 -9.00
C ALA A 99 53.73 -3.06 -10.01
N ALA A 100 53.31 -1.81 -9.79
CA ALA A 100 52.43 -1.09 -10.70
C ALA A 100 53.07 -0.88 -12.08
N ILE A 101 54.35 -0.52 -12.15
CA ILE A 101 55.09 -0.35 -13.42
C ILE A 101 55.10 -1.67 -14.20
N GLN A 102 55.42 -2.79 -13.54
CA GLN A 102 55.43 -4.11 -14.17
C GLN A 102 54.04 -4.50 -14.72
N MET A 103 52.98 -4.27 -13.95
CA MET A 103 51.61 -4.58 -14.38
C MET A 103 51.14 -3.66 -15.53
N CYS A 104 51.46 -2.36 -15.48
CA CYS A 104 51.19 -1.43 -16.57
C CYS A 104 51.85 -1.89 -17.87
N GLN A 105 53.12 -2.30 -17.81
CA GLN A 105 53.85 -2.80 -18.97
C GLN A 105 53.24 -4.10 -19.54
N GLN A 106 52.79 -5.02 -18.68
CA GLN A 106 52.15 -6.27 -19.10
C GLN A 106 50.75 -6.08 -19.71
N LEU A 107 49.95 -5.16 -19.15
CA LEU A 107 48.54 -4.98 -19.52
C LEU A 107 48.31 -3.90 -20.60
N MET A 108 49.17 -2.88 -20.68
CA MET A 108 49.04 -1.77 -21.64
C MET A 108 50.11 -1.75 -22.72
N GLY A 109 51.21 -2.49 -22.56
CA GLY A 109 52.39 -2.37 -23.42
C GLY A 109 53.13 -1.03 -23.31
N SER A 110 52.77 -0.19 -22.33
CA SER A 110 53.37 1.11 -22.06
C SER A 110 53.96 1.17 -20.65
N THR A 111 55.10 1.83 -20.52
CA THR A 111 55.76 2.09 -19.23
C THR A 111 55.42 3.52 -18.77
N PRO A 112 54.76 3.71 -17.61
CA PRO A 112 54.54 5.03 -17.01
C PRO A 112 55.85 5.78 -16.73
N GLY A 113 55.81 7.12 -16.66
CA GLY A 113 57.00 7.95 -16.45
C GLY A 113 57.51 7.91 -15.00
N SER A 114 56.65 7.57 -14.04
CA SER A 114 57.00 7.42 -12.63
C SER A 114 56.23 6.28 -11.93
N ALA A 115 56.72 5.89 -10.74
CA ALA A 115 56.03 4.95 -9.86
C ALA A 115 54.65 5.45 -9.39
N GLU A 116 54.53 6.74 -9.12
CA GLU A 116 53.27 7.38 -8.69
C GLU A 116 52.25 7.40 -9.82
N GLU A 117 52.68 7.75 -11.05
CA GLU A 117 51.86 7.65 -12.25
C GLU A 117 51.38 6.22 -12.51
N ALA A 118 52.24 5.22 -12.31
CA ALA A 118 51.87 3.82 -12.50
C ALA A 118 50.77 3.36 -11.52
N VAL A 119 50.90 3.72 -10.24
CA VAL A 119 49.89 3.39 -9.21
C VAL A 119 48.58 4.13 -9.50
N ALA A 120 48.63 5.42 -9.86
CA ALA A 120 47.45 6.21 -10.19
C ALA A 120 46.73 5.68 -11.45
N ALA A 121 47.47 5.36 -12.51
CA ALA A 121 46.92 4.78 -13.73
C ALA A 121 46.24 3.43 -13.45
N LEU A 122 46.89 2.54 -12.68
CA LEU A 122 46.33 1.23 -12.33
C LEU A 122 45.02 1.35 -11.50
N GLN A 123 44.95 2.30 -10.56
CA GLN A 123 43.72 2.60 -9.81
C GLN A 123 42.61 3.18 -10.69
N GLN A 124 42.95 4.08 -11.62
CA GLN A 124 42.01 4.64 -12.59
C GLN A 124 41.43 3.55 -13.51
N MET A 125 42.29 2.67 -14.03
CA MET A 125 41.90 1.53 -14.87
C MET A 125 40.99 0.56 -14.12
N ALA A 126 41.31 0.21 -12.87
CA ALA A 126 40.47 -0.64 -12.04
C ALA A 126 39.07 -0.02 -11.82
N SER A 127 39.01 1.30 -11.65
CA SER A 127 37.74 2.03 -11.48
C SER A 127 36.92 2.03 -12.78
N GLN A 128 37.56 2.21 -13.93
CA GLN A 128 36.93 2.09 -15.25
C GLN A 128 36.43 0.67 -15.53
N ALA A 129 37.26 -0.35 -15.26
CA ALA A 129 36.90 -1.75 -15.40
C ALA A 129 35.65 -2.12 -14.60
N LEU A 130 35.58 -1.70 -13.32
CA LEU A 130 34.41 -1.90 -12.47
C LEU A 130 33.15 -1.22 -13.04
N SER A 131 33.28 0.00 -13.60
CA SER A 131 32.16 0.73 -14.19
C SER A 131 31.68 0.12 -15.51
N VAL A 132 32.57 -0.52 -16.31
CA VAL A 132 32.19 -1.28 -17.51
C VAL A 132 31.48 -2.59 -17.10
N LEU A 133 32.09 -3.37 -16.21
CA LEU A 133 31.55 -4.64 -15.73
C LEU A 133 30.17 -4.47 -15.07
N SER A 134 29.95 -3.38 -14.32
CA SER A 134 28.67 -3.10 -13.65
C SER A 134 27.54 -2.73 -14.62
N ARG A 135 27.86 -2.24 -15.82
CA ARG A 135 26.85 -1.84 -16.82
C ARG A 135 26.37 -2.99 -17.70
N GLU A 136 27.24 -3.92 -18.06
CA GLU A 136 26.92 -4.98 -19.02
C GLU A 136 26.99 -6.39 -18.44
N SER A 137 28.17 -6.80 -17.96
CA SER A 137 28.49 -8.19 -17.63
C SER A 137 27.87 -8.62 -16.29
N PHE A 138 27.91 -7.77 -15.27
CA PHE A 138 27.36 -8.06 -13.94
C PHE A 138 25.81 -8.17 -13.94
N PRO A 139 25.04 -7.26 -14.60
CA PRO A 139 23.59 -7.44 -14.74
C PRO A 139 23.22 -8.77 -15.43
N ARG A 140 23.96 -9.17 -16.48
CA ARG A 140 23.79 -10.45 -17.17
C ARG A 140 24.10 -11.64 -16.25
N PHE A 141 25.18 -11.56 -15.46
CA PHE A 141 25.51 -12.57 -14.46
C PHE A 141 24.40 -12.72 -13.41
N VAL A 142 23.93 -11.62 -12.82
CA VAL A 142 22.88 -11.62 -11.78
C VAL A 142 21.55 -12.18 -12.30
N GLN A 143 21.22 -11.97 -13.57
CA GLN A 143 20.06 -12.60 -14.22
C GLN A 143 20.26 -14.09 -14.50
N SER A 144 21.49 -14.53 -14.78
CA SER A 144 21.82 -15.91 -15.15
C SER A 144 21.54 -16.95 -14.05
N LYS A 145 21.47 -18.24 -14.42
CA LYS A 145 21.44 -19.35 -13.45
C LYS A 145 22.79 -19.53 -12.73
N ALA A 146 23.90 -19.09 -13.31
CA ALA A 146 25.25 -19.24 -12.72
C ALA A 146 25.46 -18.38 -11.47
N CYS A 147 24.65 -17.35 -11.26
CA CYS A 147 24.64 -16.53 -10.05
C CYS A 147 23.95 -17.23 -8.86
N LEU A 148 23.14 -18.28 -9.07
CA LEU A 148 22.37 -18.93 -7.99
C LEU A 148 23.26 -19.48 -6.85
N PRO A 149 24.36 -20.22 -7.09
CA PRO A 149 25.17 -20.78 -6.01
C PRO A 149 25.85 -19.72 -5.14
N LEU A 150 26.28 -18.59 -5.74
CA LEU A 150 26.81 -17.45 -5.00
C LEU A 150 25.75 -16.85 -4.08
N VAL A 151 24.54 -16.63 -4.60
CA VAL A 151 23.45 -16.05 -3.83
C VAL A 151 23.03 -17.00 -2.70
N GLU A 152 22.98 -18.31 -2.94
CA GLU A 152 22.73 -19.32 -1.91
C GLU A 152 23.83 -19.36 -0.83
N GLN A 153 25.11 -19.22 -1.20
CA GLN A 153 26.23 -19.13 -0.25
C GLN A 153 26.12 -17.88 0.64
N LEU A 154 25.81 -16.72 0.05
CA LEU A 154 25.65 -15.46 0.79
C LEU A 154 24.44 -15.53 1.73
N ILE A 155 23.28 -15.99 1.26
CA ILE A 155 22.07 -16.20 2.07
C ILE A 155 22.34 -17.17 3.23
N GLY A 156 23.12 -18.23 3.01
CA GLY A 156 23.50 -19.18 4.05
C GLY A 156 24.33 -18.56 5.19
N SER A 157 25.04 -17.45 4.93
CA SER A 157 25.82 -16.71 5.92
C SER A 157 25.04 -15.60 6.65
N GLN A 158 23.90 -15.16 6.10
CA GLN A 158 23.13 -14.01 6.61
C GLN A 158 22.06 -14.36 7.66
N ALA A 159 22.08 -15.57 8.22
CA ALA A 159 21.08 -16.02 9.21
C ALA A 159 20.97 -15.12 10.46
N GLU A 160 22.03 -14.39 10.83
CA GLU A 160 21.98 -13.43 11.94
C GLU A 160 21.32 -12.08 11.58
N GLU A 161 21.31 -11.68 10.31
CA GLU A 161 20.72 -10.39 9.90
C GLU A 161 19.19 -10.38 9.99
N LEU A 162 18.55 -11.56 9.90
CA LEU A 162 17.10 -11.72 10.08
C LEU A 162 16.60 -11.23 11.45
N LYS A 163 17.42 -11.28 12.51
CA LYS A 163 17.03 -10.72 13.82
C LYS A 163 16.86 -9.19 13.82
N LYS A 164 17.49 -8.48 12.86
CA LYS A 164 17.33 -7.03 12.67
C LYS A 164 16.07 -6.68 11.85
N ALA A 165 15.37 -7.68 11.30
CA ALA A 165 14.14 -7.47 10.53
C ALA A 165 12.94 -7.15 11.44
N ASP A 166 12.98 -7.54 12.72
CA ASP A 166 11.92 -7.21 13.68
C ASP A 166 11.95 -5.72 14.04
N ASP A 167 13.14 -5.11 14.14
CA ASP A 167 13.34 -3.68 14.42
C ASP A 167 12.82 -2.73 13.31
N VAL A 168 12.56 -3.26 12.10
CA VAL A 168 12.02 -2.49 10.96
C VAL A 168 10.51 -2.68 10.75
N ILE A 169 9.90 -3.65 11.41
CA ILE A 169 8.46 -3.90 11.36
C ILE A 169 7.78 -3.11 12.48
N TRP A 170 6.56 -2.63 12.23
CA TRP A 170 5.78 -1.91 13.22
C TRP A 170 5.54 -2.77 14.46
N SER A 171 5.99 -2.32 15.63
CA SER A 171 5.94 -3.09 16.88
C SER A 171 4.54 -3.48 17.39
N GLN A 172 3.48 -2.89 16.83
CA GLN A 172 2.08 -3.25 17.12
C GLN A 172 1.46 -4.15 16.03
N TYR A 173 2.23 -4.53 15.01
CA TYR A 173 1.82 -5.44 13.95
C TYR A 173 2.17 -6.88 14.32
N THR A 174 1.17 -7.76 14.28
CA THR A 174 1.37 -9.20 14.45
C THR A 174 1.57 -9.82 13.07
N VAL A 175 2.82 -10.16 12.75
CA VAL A 175 3.20 -10.79 11.48
C VAL A 175 2.51 -12.16 11.36
N PRO A 176 1.72 -12.43 10.30
CA PRO A 176 1.02 -13.71 10.17
C PRO A 176 2.01 -14.88 9.94
N PRO A 177 1.95 -15.98 10.72
CA PRO A 177 2.97 -17.04 10.69
C PRO A 177 3.15 -17.75 9.33
N ASP A 178 2.11 -17.78 8.50
CA ASP A 178 2.10 -18.40 7.17
C ASP A 178 2.93 -17.63 6.14
N CYS A 179 3.20 -16.34 6.39
CA CYS A 179 3.95 -15.44 5.50
C CYS A 179 5.14 -14.73 6.17
N ALA A 180 5.34 -14.93 7.48
CA ALA A 180 6.39 -14.28 8.26
C ALA A 180 7.78 -14.39 7.59
N GLY A 181 8.19 -15.59 7.17
CA GLY A 181 9.47 -15.81 6.49
C GLY A 181 9.66 -14.95 5.23
N TRP A 182 8.60 -14.65 4.48
CA TRP A 182 8.65 -13.71 3.36
C TRP A 182 8.73 -12.25 3.83
N ILE A 183 7.93 -11.88 4.84
CA ILE A 183 7.90 -10.51 5.38
C ILE A 183 9.27 -10.10 5.94
N HIS A 184 9.87 -10.88 6.85
CA HIS A 184 11.17 -10.54 7.43
C HIS A 184 12.28 -10.50 6.37
N SER A 185 12.23 -11.41 5.39
CA SER A 185 13.17 -11.44 4.26
C SER A 185 13.08 -10.22 3.36
N PHE A 186 11.85 -9.85 2.95
CA PHE A 186 11.64 -8.66 2.13
C PHE A 186 11.99 -7.40 2.93
N ALA A 187 11.54 -7.28 4.18
CA ALA A 187 11.80 -6.12 5.03
C ALA A 187 13.30 -5.90 5.27
N SER A 188 14.06 -6.97 5.54
CA SER A 188 15.52 -6.91 5.70
C SER A 188 16.22 -6.33 4.47
N VAL A 189 15.86 -6.81 3.27
CA VAL A 189 16.47 -6.32 2.02
C VAL A 189 15.98 -4.94 1.64
N ALA A 190 14.66 -4.70 1.74
CA ALA A 190 14.05 -3.42 1.39
C ALA A 190 14.49 -2.27 2.30
N ARG A 191 14.93 -2.57 3.53
CA ARG A 191 15.45 -1.59 4.48
C ARG A 191 16.50 -0.66 3.85
N ALA A 192 17.48 -1.25 3.15
CA ALA A 192 18.64 -0.56 2.60
C ALA A 192 18.52 -0.20 1.11
N MET A 193 17.35 -0.44 0.48
CA MET A 193 17.17 -0.10 -0.93
C MET A 193 17.09 1.43 -1.14
N PRO A 194 17.81 2.01 -2.12
CA PRO A 194 17.81 3.44 -2.44
C PRO A 194 16.56 3.87 -3.24
N ALA A 195 15.39 3.38 -2.82
CA ALA A 195 14.07 3.77 -3.29
C ALA A 195 13.12 3.76 -2.09
N CYS A 196 12.20 4.72 -2.01
CA CYS A 196 11.21 4.73 -0.93
C CYS A 196 10.28 3.52 -1.07
N ILE A 197 10.27 2.63 -0.09
CA ILE A 197 9.47 1.39 -0.11
C ILE A 197 8.68 1.27 1.19
N VAL A 198 7.38 1.02 1.03
CA VAL A 198 6.44 0.79 2.12
C VAL A 198 5.64 -0.49 1.88
N ILE A 199 5.17 -1.14 2.95
CA ILE A 199 4.25 -2.27 2.83
C ILE A 199 3.06 -2.02 3.76
N SER A 200 1.86 -2.11 3.18
CA SER A 200 0.59 -2.04 3.92
C SER A 200 -0.06 -3.42 3.97
N ASP A 201 -0.68 -3.72 5.11
CA ASP A 201 -1.57 -4.88 5.24
C ASP A 201 -2.98 -4.48 4.78
N MET A 202 -3.52 -5.25 3.84
CA MET A 202 -4.80 -4.97 3.18
C MET A 202 -5.99 -5.63 3.88
N ALA A 203 -5.75 -6.63 4.73
CA ALA A 203 -6.75 -7.20 5.62
C ALA A 203 -6.95 -6.32 6.88
N MET A 204 -5.97 -5.48 7.23
CA MET A 204 -6.09 -4.56 8.37
C MET A 204 -6.98 -3.32 8.07
N PRO A 205 -8.00 -3.05 8.91
CA PRO A 205 -8.83 -1.84 8.84
C PRO A 205 -8.04 -0.54 8.66
N GLY A 206 -8.24 0.12 7.52
CA GLY A 206 -7.64 1.41 7.16
C GLY A 206 -6.34 1.33 6.35
N ASN A 207 -5.86 0.12 6.03
CA ASN A 207 -4.68 -0.19 5.23
C ASN A 207 -3.42 0.53 5.75
N PRO A 208 -2.99 0.27 7.00
CA PRO A 208 -1.83 0.95 7.57
C PRO A 208 -0.52 0.32 7.09
N MET A 209 0.51 1.15 6.97
CA MET A 209 1.87 0.71 6.66
C MET A 209 2.48 0.04 7.89
N PHE A 210 2.79 -1.26 7.81
CA PHE A 210 3.52 -1.96 8.87
C PHE A 210 5.03 -1.95 8.64
N PHE A 211 5.47 -1.63 7.42
CA PHE A 211 6.88 -1.46 7.07
C PHE A 211 7.06 -0.16 6.27
N VAL A 212 8.12 0.57 6.59
CA VAL A 212 8.68 1.70 5.80
C VAL A 212 10.20 1.60 5.88
N ASN A 213 10.90 1.80 4.77
CA ASN A 213 12.36 1.69 4.74
C ASN A 213 13.09 3.01 5.08
N ASP A 214 14.42 2.94 5.19
CA ASP A 214 15.24 4.08 5.64
C ASP A 214 15.20 5.24 4.62
N GLU A 215 15.07 4.91 3.32
CA GLU A 215 14.93 5.90 2.25
C GLU A 215 13.57 6.63 2.28
N PHE A 216 12.48 5.94 2.62
CA PHE A 216 11.17 6.58 2.84
C PHE A 216 11.26 7.64 3.96
N CYS A 217 11.88 7.29 5.09
CA CYS A 217 12.08 8.23 6.19
C CYS A 217 12.94 9.43 5.76
N ARG A 218 14.04 9.17 5.03
CA ARG A 218 14.95 10.21 4.52
C ARG A 218 14.26 11.20 3.56
N VAL A 219 13.47 10.70 2.62
CA VAL A 219 12.81 11.52 1.59
C VAL A 219 11.59 12.26 2.13
N THR A 220 10.78 11.62 2.99
CA THR A 220 9.57 12.26 3.54
C THR A 220 9.86 13.11 4.77
N GLY A 221 11.00 12.90 5.44
CA GLY A 221 11.36 13.56 6.70
C GLY A 221 10.61 13.03 7.92
N TYR A 222 9.76 12.02 7.78
CA TYR A 222 9.05 11.39 8.91
C TYR A 222 9.86 10.27 9.52
N GLU A 223 9.86 10.18 10.84
CA GLU A 223 10.45 9.05 11.55
C GLU A 223 9.64 7.77 11.31
N ARG A 224 10.31 6.61 11.38
CA ARG A 224 9.66 5.30 11.20
C ARG A 224 8.46 5.14 12.15
N THR A 225 8.60 5.59 13.40
CA THR A 225 7.56 5.55 14.45
C THR A 225 6.40 6.51 14.20
N GLU A 226 6.58 7.56 13.41
CA GLU A 226 5.54 8.52 13.00
C GLU A 226 4.80 8.09 11.73
N ALA A 227 5.44 7.28 10.89
CA ALA A 227 4.87 6.78 9.63
C ALA A 227 4.17 5.42 9.78
N GLN A 228 4.73 4.51 10.58
CA GLN A 228 4.18 3.18 10.79
C GLN A 228 2.84 3.19 11.53
N GLY A 229 1.98 2.24 11.21
CA GLY A 229 0.62 2.14 11.74
C GLY A 229 -0.37 3.15 11.15
N ARG A 230 0.09 4.10 10.33
CA ARG A 230 -0.74 5.04 9.56
C ARG A 230 -0.82 4.59 8.11
N ASN A 231 -1.84 5.07 7.40
CA ASN A 231 -1.90 4.94 5.94
C ASN A 231 -1.10 6.08 5.29
N CYS A 232 -0.44 5.79 4.17
CA CYS A 232 0.45 6.74 3.46
C CYS A 232 -0.22 8.08 3.06
N ARG A 233 -1.56 8.17 3.04
CA ARG A 233 -2.30 9.41 2.72
C ARG A 233 -1.97 10.62 3.61
N PHE A 234 -1.27 10.46 4.74
CA PHE A 234 -0.81 11.61 5.54
C PHE A 234 0.19 12.52 4.79
N LEU A 235 0.79 12.03 3.70
CA LEU A 235 1.61 12.83 2.78
C LEU A 235 0.79 13.71 1.82
N GLN A 236 -0.55 13.65 1.86
CA GLN A 236 -1.44 14.40 0.95
C GLN A 236 -1.88 15.74 1.58
N GLY A 237 -2.12 16.75 0.75
CA GLY A 237 -2.52 18.10 1.18
C GLY A 237 -3.22 18.88 0.06
N PRO A 238 -3.40 20.21 0.17
CA PRO A 238 -4.34 20.97 -0.67
C PRO A 238 -4.02 20.99 -2.17
N ARG A 239 -2.76 20.75 -2.55
CA ARG A 239 -2.33 20.65 -3.95
C ARG A 239 -2.29 19.21 -4.47
N THR A 240 -2.64 18.22 -3.65
CA THR A 240 -2.78 16.84 -4.09
C THR A 240 -3.97 16.70 -5.02
N GLU A 241 -3.76 16.04 -6.15
CA GLU A 241 -4.71 15.93 -7.25
C GLU A 241 -5.85 14.95 -6.88
N PRO A 242 -7.14 15.38 -6.88
CA PRO A 242 -8.26 14.51 -6.51
C PRO A 242 -8.38 13.26 -7.41
N GLN A 243 -8.14 13.43 -8.72
CA GLN A 243 -8.15 12.37 -9.72
C GLN A 243 -7.09 11.30 -9.42
N SER A 244 -5.87 11.70 -9.07
CA SER A 244 -4.80 10.79 -8.66
C SER A 244 -5.18 9.99 -7.40
N VAL A 245 -5.88 10.60 -6.46
CA VAL A 245 -6.40 9.91 -5.26
C VAL A 245 -7.53 8.95 -5.60
N ALA A 246 -8.41 9.28 -6.54
CA ALA A 246 -9.48 8.40 -7.02
C ALA A 246 -8.91 7.12 -7.64
N VAL A 247 -7.93 7.25 -8.53
CA VAL A 247 -7.22 6.13 -9.16
C VAL A 247 -6.56 5.23 -8.11
N ILE A 248 -5.86 5.80 -7.12
CA ILE A 248 -5.27 5.01 -6.01
C ILE A 248 -6.35 4.20 -5.28
N GLN A 249 -7.50 4.81 -4.96
CA GLN A 249 -8.60 4.12 -4.27
C GLN A 249 -9.22 3.02 -5.13
N ASP A 250 -9.35 3.24 -6.43
CA ASP A 250 -9.89 2.25 -7.37
C ASP A 250 -8.95 1.05 -7.53
N THR A 251 -7.68 1.29 -7.83
CA THR A 251 -6.68 0.22 -8.00
C THR A 251 -6.49 -0.60 -6.72
N LEU A 252 -6.56 0.06 -5.54
CA LEU A 252 -6.54 -0.62 -4.24
C LEU A 252 -7.79 -1.46 -3.99
N ARG A 253 -8.94 -1.13 -4.58
CA ARG A 253 -10.16 -1.93 -4.46
C ARG A 253 -10.12 -3.13 -5.40
N ARG A 254 -9.64 -2.93 -6.64
CA ARG A 254 -9.55 -3.96 -7.69
C ARG A 254 -8.37 -4.92 -7.51
N GLY A 255 -7.39 -4.58 -6.67
CA GLY A 255 -6.20 -5.40 -6.45
C GLY A 255 -5.25 -5.40 -7.65
N VAL A 256 -5.20 -4.30 -8.41
CA VAL A 256 -4.39 -4.14 -9.62
C VAL A 256 -3.23 -3.17 -9.42
N ASP A 257 -2.23 -3.20 -10.31
CA ASP A 257 -1.09 -2.29 -10.25
C ASP A 257 -1.56 -0.82 -10.38
N CYS A 258 -1.04 0.07 -9.54
CA CYS A 258 -1.27 1.52 -9.66
C CYS A 258 0.01 2.21 -10.12
N HIS A 259 -0.09 3.13 -11.08
CA HIS A 259 0.98 4.08 -11.44
C HIS A 259 0.39 5.46 -11.60
N VAL A 260 0.81 6.41 -10.76
CA VAL A 260 0.21 7.75 -10.72
C VAL A 260 1.22 8.79 -10.26
N LYS A 261 1.24 9.95 -10.91
CA LYS A 261 1.87 11.15 -10.37
C LYS A 261 0.91 11.83 -9.39
N ILE A 262 1.40 12.10 -8.19
CA ILE A 262 0.65 12.73 -7.12
C ILE A 262 1.53 13.72 -6.35
N THR A 263 1.03 14.92 -6.13
CA THR A 263 1.70 15.94 -5.31
C THR A 263 1.63 15.53 -3.83
N ASN A 264 2.78 15.40 -3.18
CA ASN A 264 2.92 15.01 -1.77
C ASN A 264 3.70 16.05 -0.97
N TYR A 265 3.58 15.97 0.35
CA TYR A 265 4.16 16.90 1.32
C TYR A 265 5.13 16.15 2.24
N ARG A 266 6.33 16.71 2.44
CA ARG A 266 7.29 16.24 3.46
C ARG A 266 6.88 16.73 4.86
N LYS A 267 7.55 16.22 5.91
CA LYS A 267 7.45 16.73 7.29
C LYS A 267 7.89 18.19 7.45
N SER A 268 8.55 18.80 6.47
CA SER A 268 8.82 20.24 6.43
C SER A 268 7.64 21.08 5.93
N GLY A 269 6.60 20.44 5.37
CA GLY A 269 5.57 21.11 4.56
C GLY A 269 5.99 21.36 3.10
N GLU A 270 7.22 21.01 2.72
CA GLU A 270 7.71 21.10 1.33
C GLU A 270 6.94 20.15 0.39
N LEU A 271 6.64 20.64 -0.81
CA LEU A 271 6.01 19.88 -1.89
C LEU A 271 7.03 19.04 -2.65
N PHE A 272 6.65 17.82 -3.04
CA PHE A 272 7.37 17.04 -4.05
C PHE A 272 6.41 16.31 -5.00
N GLU A 273 6.73 16.28 -6.30
CA GLU A 273 6.04 15.44 -7.28
C GLU A 273 6.41 13.97 -7.00
N ASN A 274 5.46 13.13 -6.58
CA ASN A 274 5.69 11.71 -6.33
C ASN A 274 5.08 10.87 -7.46
N LEU A 275 5.91 10.15 -8.22
CA LEU A 275 5.47 9.06 -9.09
C LEU A 275 5.27 7.82 -8.22
N LEU A 276 4.07 7.68 -7.65
CA LEU A 276 3.68 6.56 -6.82
C LEU A 276 3.40 5.34 -7.71
N THR A 277 4.08 4.23 -7.41
CA THR A 277 3.70 2.91 -7.90
C THR A 277 3.19 2.06 -6.74
N MET A 278 2.13 1.29 -6.97
CA MET A 278 1.61 0.33 -5.98
C MET A 278 1.50 -1.06 -6.62
N ARG A 279 2.08 -2.06 -5.96
CA ARG A 279 2.10 -3.47 -6.36
C ARG A 279 1.28 -4.29 -5.34
N PRO A 280 0.07 -4.73 -5.70
CA PRO A 280 -0.68 -5.71 -4.94
C PRO A 280 0.05 -7.06 -4.87
N VAL A 281 0.04 -7.67 -3.68
CA VAL A 281 0.58 -9.00 -3.40
C VAL A 281 -0.56 -9.90 -2.95
N HIS A 282 -0.89 -10.87 -3.80
CA HIS A 282 -1.87 -11.92 -3.49
C HIS A 282 -1.14 -13.15 -2.95
N ASP A 283 -1.76 -13.93 -2.07
CA ASP A 283 -1.23 -15.26 -1.77
C ASP A 283 -1.63 -16.31 -2.81
N SER A 284 -1.03 -17.51 -2.73
CA SER A 284 -1.34 -18.62 -3.64
C SER A 284 -2.72 -19.25 -3.43
N ASN A 285 -3.49 -18.81 -2.42
CA ASN A 285 -4.93 -19.09 -2.31
C ASN A 285 -5.81 -17.99 -2.95
N GLY A 286 -5.20 -16.95 -3.53
CA GLY A 286 -5.92 -15.83 -4.16
C GLY A 286 -6.41 -14.76 -3.17
N VAL A 287 -5.95 -14.73 -1.93
CA VAL A 287 -6.29 -13.67 -0.97
C VAL A 287 -5.40 -12.45 -1.25
N TYR A 288 -5.97 -11.25 -1.29
CA TYR A 288 -5.18 -10.00 -1.38
C TYR A 288 -4.61 -9.66 0.01
N ARG A 289 -3.31 -9.92 0.21
CA ARG A 289 -2.66 -9.83 1.52
C ARG A 289 -2.05 -8.45 1.78
N PHE A 290 -1.15 -8.03 0.89
CA PHE A 290 -0.29 -6.87 1.10
C PHE A 290 -0.27 -5.96 -0.12
N CYS A 291 -0.02 -4.68 0.09
CA CYS A 291 0.32 -3.76 -1.00
C CYS A 291 1.70 -3.16 -0.76
N ILE A 292 2.63 -3.39 -1.70
CA ILE A 292 3.94 -2.74 -1.70
C ILE A 292 3.80 -1.41 -2.43
N GLY A 293 4.10 -0.30 -1.75
CA GLY A 293 4.19 1.02 -2.37
C GLY A 293 5.64 1.39 -2.64
N VAL A 294 5.90 1.94 -3.82
CA VAL A 294 7.18 2.59 -4.18
C VAL A 294 6.90 4.06 -4.45
N GLN A 295 7.57 4.95 -3.74
CA GLN A 295 7.52 6.39 -4.00
C GLN A 295 8.77 6.82 -4.76
N PHE A 296 8.60 7.61 -5.81
CA PHE A 296 9.70 8.13 -6.63
C PHE A 296 9.54 9.63 -6.81
N GLU A 297 10.42 10.41 -6.20
CA GLU A 297 10.42 11.85 -6.36
C GLU A 297 10.84 12.26 -7.79
N VAL A 298 9.96 12.95 -8.51
CA VAL A 298 10.20 13.36 -9.90
C VAL A 298 11.06 14.61 -9.92
N THR A 299 12.34 14.44 -10.24
CA THR A 299 13.26 15.55 -10.52
C THR A 299 13.48 15.63 -12.03
N ARG A 300 13.17 16.78 -12.65
CA ARG A 300 13.25 16.98 -14.11
C ARG A 300 14.68 17.35 -14.54
N ASP A 301 15.60 16.40 -14.35
CA ASP A 301 17.02 16.52 -14.69
C ASP A 301 17.41 15.64 -15.91
N THR A 302 18.67 15.73 -16.34
CA THR A 302 19.22 14.91 -17.44
C THR A 302 19.30 13.41 -17.12
N ASN A 303 19.23 13.04 -15.84
CA ASN A 303 19.31 11.67 -15.34
C ASN A 303 17.93 11.01 -15.19
N LEU A 304 16.82 11.76 -15.30
CA LEU A 304 15.45 11.25 -15.12
C LEU A 304 15.17 9.97 -15.91
N LYS A 305 15.57 9.90 -17.19
CA LYS A 305 15.41 8.68 -18.01
C LYS A 305 16.14 7.46 -17.42
N SER A 306 17.36 7.65 -16.93
CA SER A 306 18.15 6.60 -16.27
C SER A 306 17.52 6.17 -14.95
N ARG A 307 17.05 7.14 -14.15
CA ARG A 307 16.34 6.88 -12.88
C ARG A 307 15.03 6.13 -13.10
N LEU A 308 14.24 6.48 -14.12
CA LEU A 308 13.01 5.76 -14.49
C LEU A 308 13.30 4.35 -15.00
N ALA A 309 14.39 4.13 -15.75
CA ALA A 309 14.81 2.79 -16.14
C ALA A 309 15.25 1.91 -14.95
N LYS A 310 15.80 2.51 -13.87
CA LYS A 310 16.03 1.80 -12.59
C LYS A 310 14.71 1.47 -11.88
N LEU A 311 13.77 2.42 -11.85
CA LEU A 311 12.44 2.24 -11.25
C LEU A 311 11.63 1.13 -11.95
N ASP A 312 11.60 1.10 -13.29
CA ASP A 312 10.97 0.05 -14.09
C ASP A 312 11.52 -1.35 -13.75
N LYS A 313 12.86 -1.48 -13.63
CA LYS A 313 13.52 -2.73 -13.21
C LYS A 313 13.15 -3.12 -11.79
N LEU A 314 13.14 -2.18 -10.84
CA LEU A 314 12.72 -2.41 -9.45
C LEU A 314 11.27 -2.94 -9.39
N ILE A 315 10.34 -2.27 -10.07
CA ILE A 315 8.91 -2.61 -10.09
C ILE A 315 8.65 -4.00 -10.72
N LYS A 316 9.39 -4.37 -11.77
CA LYS A 316 9.32 -5.70 -12.42
C LYS A 316 9.82 -6.84 -11.52
N LEU A 317 10.65 -6.53 -10.53
CA LEU A 317 11.20 -7.50 -9.57
C LEU A 317 10.41 -7.57 -8.26
N LEU A 318 9.50 -6.62 -8.00
CA LEU A 318 8.55 -6.74 -6.89
C LEU A 318 7.59 -7.91 -7.12
N PRO A 319 7.39 -8.78 -6.12
CA PRO A 319 6.47 -9.91 -6.27
C PRO A 319 5.01 -9.44 -6.34
N ALA A 320 4.25 -9.99 -7.28
CA ALA A 320 2.78 -9.89 -7.30
C ALA A 320 2.09 -11.05 -6.55
N THR A 321 2.83 -12.13 -6.27
CA THR A 321 2.35 -13.32 -5.57
C THR A 321 3.27 -13.75 -4.44
N LEU A 322 2.65 -14.30 -3.40
CA LEU A 322 3.24 -14.84 -2.18
C LEU A 322 2.79 -16.31 -2.06
N GLU A 323 3.71 -17.25 -1.93
CA GLU A 323 3.32 -18.61 -1.52
C GLU A 323 2.95 -18.60 -0.03
N VAL A 324 1.93 -19.35 0.38
CA VAL A 324 1.57 -19.52 1.80
C VAL A 324 1.51 -21.00 2.16
N SER A 325 1.98 -21.33 3.36
CA SER A 325 2.03 -22.74 3.82
C SER A 325 0.66 -23.33 4.16
N SER A 326 -0.36 -22.48 4.33
CA SER A 326 -1.75 -22.91 4.56
C SER A 326 -2.50 -23.14 3.25
N LYS A 327 -3.14 -24.30 3.11
CA LYS A 327 -4.13 -24.56 2.04
C LYS A 327 -5.52 -23.99 2.34
N ALA A 328 -5.75 -23.52 3.56
CA ALA A 328 -6.96 -22.78 3.91
C ALA A 328 -6.68 -21.29 3.73
N ALA A 329 -7.51 -20.61 2.91
CA ALA A 329 -7.46 -19.17 2.74
C ALA A 329 -7.72 -18.46 4.07
N VAL A 330 -6.78 -17.62 4.51
CA VAL A 330 -6.92 -16.77 5.71
C VAL A 330 -7.28 -15.37 5.25
N GLY A 331 -8.56 -15.17 4.96
CA GLY A 331 -9.11 -13.94 4.39
C GLY A 331 -10.03 -14.22 3.20
N LEU A 332 -10.62 -13.16 2.64
CA LEU A 332 -11.46 -13.27 1.46
C LEU A 332 -10.61 -13.45 0.21
N ALA A 333 -10.98 -14.42 -0.63
CA ALA A 333 -10.44 -14.51 -1.98
C ALA A 333 -10.77 -13.23 -2.74
N HIS A 334 -9.76 -12.57 -3.29
CA HIS A 334 -9.89 -11.32 -4.01
C HIS A 334 -9.58 -11.56 -5.48
N LYS A 335 -10.55 -11.30 -6.36
CA LYS A 335 -10.32 -11.42 -7.80
C LYS A 335 -9.62 -10.14 -8.28
N ARG A 336 -8.43 -10.29 -8.87
CA ARG A 336 -7.76 -9.21 -9.60
C ARG A 336 -8.60 -8.83 -10.82
N GLU A 337 -9.05 -7.57 -10.87
CA GLU A 337 -9.92 -7.05 -11.93
C GLU A 337 -9.15 -6.10 -12.85
N GLU A 338 -8.28 -6.64 -13.72
CA GLU A 338 -7.57 -5.85 -14.75
C GLU A 338 -8.40 -5.65 -16.02
N THR A 339 -8.19 -4.52 -16.69
CA THR A 339 -8.68 -4.30 -18.07
C THR A 339 -7.69 -4.84 -19.10
N GLU A 340 -8.17 -5.11 -20.32
CA GLU A 340 -7.28 -5.54 -21.42
C GLU A 340 -6.21 -4.50 -21.75
N GLU A 341 -6.56 -3.21 -21.67
CA GLU A 341 -5.62 -2.10 -21.82
C GLU A 341 -4.53 -2.13 -20.73
N GLU A 342 -4.91 -2.28 -19.46
CA GLU A 342 -3.96 -2.41 -18.36
C GLU A 342 -3.03 -3.62 -18.54
N THR A 343 -3.50 -4.76 -19.05
CA THR A 343 -2.64 -5.93 -19.27
C THR A 343 -1.72 -5.76 -20.49
N GLN A 344 -2.14 -5.04 -21.54
CA GLN A 344 -1.38 -4.88 -22.79
C GLN A 344 -0.37 -3.72 -22.76
N THR A 345 -0.66 -2.61 -22.06
CA THR A 345 0.25 -1.46 -21.99
C THR A 345 1.55 -1.81 -21.27
N ALA A 346 2.70 -1.52 -21.87
CA ALA A 346 3.99 -1.81 -21.27
C ALA A 346 4.21 -0.94 -20.01
N LEU A 347 4.86 -1.48 -18.97
CA LEU A 347 5.13 -0.72 -17.73
C LEU A 347 5.80 0.64 -17.99
N THR A 348 6.73 0.69 -18.95
CA THR A 348 7.44 1.92 -19.31
C THR A 348 6.51 2.98 -19.92
N GLU A 349 5.48 2.56 -20.65
CA GLU A 349 4.42 3.43 -21.18
C GLU A 349 3.51 3.90 -20.04
N LYS A 350 3.09 2.99 -19.13
CA LYS A 350 2.31 3.36 -17.93
C LYS A 350 3.01 4.41 -17.06
N LEU A 351 4.32 4.24 -16.81
CA LEU A 351 5.13 5.19 -16.04
C LEU A 351 5.29 6.54 -16.76
N THR A 352 5.40 6.54 -18.10
CA THR A 352 5.50 7.76 -18.91
C THR A 352 4.17 8.52 -18.90
N SER A 353 3.06 7.82 -19.15
CA SER A 353 1.69 8.36 -19.08
C SER A 353 1.43 8.99 -17.70
N ALA A 354 1.74 8.26 -16.62
CA ALA A 354 1.55 8.74 -15.25
C ALA A 354 2.34 10.02 -14.95
N LEU A 355 3.56 10.19 -15.48
CA LEU A 355 4.36 11.41 -15.35
C LEU A 355 3.72 12.61 -16.05
N GLU A 356 3.09 12.40 -17.20
CA GLU A 356 2.32 13.42 -17.92
C GLU A 356 1.06 13.83 -17.14
N GLY A 357 0.58 12.97 -16.24
CA GLY A 357 -0.67 13.13 -15.47
C GLY A 357 -1.80 12.26 -16.01
N ASN A 358 -1.56 11.55 -17.11
CA ASN A 358 -2.48 10.60 -17.72
C ASN A 358 -2.37 9.28 -16.95
N THR A 359 -3.42 8.89 -16.23
CA THR A 359 -3.41 7.66 -15.44
C THR A 359 -4.13 6.54 -16.19
N VAL A 360 -3.53 5.35 -16.22
CA VAL A 360 -4.19 4.16 -16.77
C VAL A 360 -5.10 3.60 -15.69
N GLY A 361 -6.41 3.73 -15.89
CA GLY A 361 -7.48 3.38 -14.97
C GLY A 361 -8.84 3.82 -15.53
N PRO A 362 -9.98 3.35 -14.97
CA PRO A 362 -11.30 3.57 -15.55
C PRO A 362 -11.73 5.06 -15.59
N ASP A 363 -12.65 5.36 -16.52
CA ASP A 363 -13.13 6.71 -16.87
C ASP A 363 -13.27 7.69 -15.68
N ASN A 364 -12.35 8.65 -15.61
CA ASN A 364 -12.19 9.61 -14.51
C ASN A 364 -13.23 10.78 -14.54
N GLN A 365 -14.51 10.47 -14.78
CA GLN A 365 -15.58 11.50 -14.93
C GLN A 365 -16.19 12.02 -13.61
N VAL A 366 -15.73 11.59 -12.44
CA VAL A 366 -16.29 12.01 -11.14
C VAL A 366 -15.18 12.44 -10.18
N LEU A 367 -15.49 13.38 -9.28
CA LEU A 367 -14.61 14.02 -8.27
C LEU A 367 -13.87 15.29 -8.73
N GLN A 368 -14.62 16.21 -9.34
CA GLN A 368 -14.46 17.64 -9.00
C GLN A 368 -15.26 17.90 -7.70
N ASP A 369 -14.78 18.85 -6.87
CA ASP A 369 -15.35 19.28 -5.58
C ASP A 369 -15.46 18.25 -4.44
N SER A 370 -14.41 18.16 -3.61
CA SER A 370 -14.59 17.86 -2.18
C SER A 370 -13.48 18.45 -1.30
N ASP A 371 -13.83 18.96 -0.11
CA ASP A 371 -12.93 19.51 0.92
C ASP A 371 -11.95 18.47 1.55
N TYR A 372 -11.80 17.29 0.94
CA TYR A 372 -11.03 16.14 1.45
C TYR A 372 -9.61 16.50 1.91
N PHE A 373 -8.97 17.46 1.25
CA PHE A 373 -7.57 17.81 1.47
C PHE A 373 -7.35 18.88 2.56
N ALA A 374 -8.38 19.64 2.92
CA ALA A 374 -8.27 20.72 3.91
C ALA A 374 -7.93 20.19 5.32
N GLU A 375 -8.37 18.98 5.65
CA GLU A 375 -8.13 18.32 6.94
C GLU A 375 -6.73 17.68 7.02
N ASN A 376 -6.30 16.95 5.98
CA ASN A 376 -4.95 16.38 5.93
C ASN A 376 -3.88 17.49 6.01
N HIS A 377 -4.09 18.61 5.31
CA HIS A 377 -3.28 19.82 5.43
C HIS A 377 -3.15 20.32 6.86
N LYS A 378 -4.26 20.31 7.59
CA LYS A 378 -4.38 20.84 8.96
C LYS A 378 -3.72 19.92 9.98
N GLU A 379 -3.77 18.60 9.77
CA GLU A 379 -2.99 17.62 10.56
C GLU A 379 -1.49 17.80 10.32
N MET A 380 -1.08 17.98 9.06
CA MET A 380 0.31 18.26 8.67
C MET A 380 0.81 19.58 9.28
N LEU A 381 0.10 20.70 9.10
CA LEU A 381 0.46 22.01 9.68
C LEU A 381 0.64 21.97 11.20
N GLN A 382 -0.16 21.16 11.90
CA GLN A 382 -0.02 20.96 13.35
C GLN A 382 1.23 20.17 13.75
N HIS A 383 1.68 19.23 12.92
CA HIS A 383 2.90 18.46 13.16
C HIS A 383 4.18 19.28 12.90
N ILE A 384 4.15 20.20 11.93
CA ILE A 384 5.33 20.99 11.55
C ILE A 384 5.53 22.25 12.41
N GLY A 385 4.60 22.57 13.32
CA GLY A 385 4.68 23.73 14.21
C GLY A 385 4.45 25.09 13.52
N VAL A 386 4.12 25.11 12.23
CA VAL A 386 3.91 26.34 11.45
C VAL A 386 2.46 26.82 11.63
N VAL A 387 2.30 27.97 12.27
CA VAL A 387 1.06 28.74 12.20
C VAL A 387 0.93 29.28 10.78
N PRO A 388 -0.14 28.99 10.03
CA PRO A 388 -0.30 29.54 8.69
C PRO A 388 -0.40 31.06 8.77
N LYS A 389 0.42 31.76 7.99
CA LYS A 389 0.05 33.11 7.54
C LYS A 389 -1.12 32.96 6.57
N ASP A 390 -2.11 33.82 6.69
CA ASP A 390 -3.20 33.88 5.72
C ASP A 390 -2.63 34.16 4.31
N PRO A 391 -3.21 33.55 3.26
CA PRO A 391 -2.76 33.80 1.89
C PRO A 391 -3.02 35.27 1.53
N GLU A 392 -1.95 36.00 1.18
CA GLU A 392 -2.06 37.35 0.67
C GLU A 392 -2.95 37.35 -0.58
N THR A 393 -3.91 38.28 -0.59
CA THR A 393 -4.84 38.48 -1.70
C THR A 393 -4.05 38.80 -2.98
N PRO A 394 -4.29 38.13 -4.12
CA PRO A 394 -3.71 38.57 -5.38
C PRO A 394 -4.22 40.00 -5.70
N PRO A 395 -3.36 40.90 -6.21
CA PRO A 395 -3.75 42.27 -6.46
C PRO A 395 -4.79 42.37 -7.58
N ASP A 396 -5.79 43.23 -7.36
CA ASP A 396 -6.75 43.65 -8.39
C ASP A 396 -6.03 44.20 -9.62
N GLY A 397 -6.50 43.80 -10.80
CA GLY A 397 -5.86 44.13 -12.07
C GLY A 397 -6.78 43.80 -13.25
N SER A 398 -7.89 44.52 -13.35
CA SER A 398 -8.75 44.46 -14.53
C SER A 398 -8.04 45.02 -15.76
N GLU A 399 -8.07 44.31 -16.88
CA GLU A 399 -8.34 44.95 -18.17
C GLU A 399 -8.98 43.95 -19.15
N ALA A 400 -9.75 44.49 -20.10
CA ALA A 400 -10.84 43.77 -20.74
C ALA A 400 -10.53 43.29 -22.17
N ALA A 401 -11.19 42.20 -22.57
CA ALA A 401 -11.58 41.98 -23.96
C ALA A 401 -12.98 41.34 -23.99
N SER A 402 -13.93 42.06 -24.58
CA SER A 402 -15.35 41.70 -24.67
C SER A 402 -15.69 40.90 -25.93
N ALA A 403 -16.98 40.55 -26.05
CA ALA A 403 -17.66 40.01 -27.24
C ALA A 403 -17.53 38.49 -27.50
N ALA A 404 -18.57 37.78 -27.93
CA ALA A 404 -20.00 38.09 -27.94
C ALA A 404 -20.85 36.79 -28.05
N VAL A 405 -22.13 36.90 -27.71
CA VAL A 405 -23.15 35.84 -27.88
C VAL A 405 -23.49 35.66 -29.35
N VAL A 406 -23.50 34.41 -29.85
CA VAL A 406 -24.34 33.99 -30.98
C VAL A 406 -24.96 32.63 -30.69
N SER A 407 -26.28 32.55 -30.83
CA SER A 407 -27.10 31.33 -30.79
C SER A 407 -27.55 30.98 -32.20
N THR A 408 -27.52 29.68 -32.57
CA THR A 408 -28.29 29.04 -33.66
C THR A 408 -27.96 27.53 -33.61
N SER A 409 -28.85 26.60 -33.24
CA SER A 409 -30.04 26.07 -33.95
C SER A 409 -29.78 24.66 -34.54
N ALA A 410 -30.51 23.65 -34.06
CA ALA A 410 -30.68 22.37 -34.76
C ALA A 410 -31.58 22.55 -36.02
N PRO A 411 -31.58 21.62 -37.00
CA PRO A 411 -32.59 20.55 -37.02
C PRO A 411 -32.04 19.20 -37.61
N PRO A 412 -32.81 18.25 -38.21
CA PRO A 412 -33.31 17.09 -37.47
C PRO A 412 -33.07 15.67 -38.11
N ARG A 413 -33.51 14.65 -37.36
CA ARG A 413 -33.76 13.21 -37.71
C ARG A 413 -34.51 12.97 -39.03
N PRO A 414 -34.45 11.78 -39.69
CA PRO A 414 -35.02 10.47 -39.25
C PRO A 414 -34.05 9.27 -39.47
N VAL A 415 -34.35 7.95 -39.46
CA VAL A 415 -35.59 7.11 -39.50
C VAL A 415 -35.40 5.84 -38.58
N ALA A 416 -36.43 4.99 -38.45
CA ALA A 416 -36.40 3.60 -37.92
C ALA A 416 -36.17 2.55 -39.07
N ALA A 417 -36.25 1.21 -38.97
CA ALA A 417 -36.85 0.28 -38.00
C ALA A 417 -36.38 -1.20 -38.17
N ALA A 418 -36.81 -2.06 -37.24
CA ALA A 418 -37.23 -3.48 -37.42
C ALA A 418 -36.23 -4.63 -37.75
N ALA A 419 -36.00 -5.47 -36.73
CA ALA A 419 -36.12 -6.94 -36.66
C ALA A 419 -35.95 -7.87 -37.90
N GLY A 420 -35.16 -8.93 -37.73
CA GLY A 420 -35.18 -10.16 -38.54
C GLY A 420 -34.16 -11.22 -38.11
N ALA A 421 -34.62 -12.45 -37.87
CA ALA A 421 -33.83 -13.67 -37.61
C ALA A 421 -34.64 -14.87 -38.20
N PRO A 422 -34.16 -16.15 -38.22
CA PRO A 422 -32.85 -16.71 -37.86
C PRO A 422 -32.27 -17.64 -38.97
N LEU A 423 -31.18 -18.39 -38.69
CA LEU A 423 -30.91 -19.74 -39.23
C LEU A 423 -29.89 -20.49 -38.34
N ALA A 424 -29.95 -21.83 -38.34
CA ALA A 424 -29.16 -22.76 -37.52
C ALA A 424 -27.85 -23.18 -38.24
N ASP A 425 -26.92 -24.02 -37.73
CA ASP A 425 -26.87 -24.96 -36.59
C ASP A 425 -25.45 -25.00 -35.99
N ASP A 426 -25.31 -25.28 -34.68
CA ASP A 426 -24.31 -26.22 -34.13
C ASP A 426 -24.49 -26.41 -32.61
N LEU A 427 -24.45 -27.66 -32.13
CA LEU A 427 -24.79 -28.07 -30.76
C LEU A 427 -23.56 -28.39 -29.89
N PRO A 428 -23.45 -27.79 -28.68
CA PRO A 428 -22.70 -28.34 -27.55
C PRO A 428 -23.65 -28.76 -26.39
N PRO A 429 -23.15 -29.42 -25.32
CA PRO A 429 -23.84 -30.54 -24.63
C PRO A 429 -24.84 -30.09 -23.53
N PRO A 430 -25.60 -31.00 -22.86
CA PRO A 430 -26.88 -30.66 -22.26
C PRO A 430 -26.76 -29.78 -21.01
N LYS A 431 -27.68 -28.81 -20.89
CA LYS A 431 -27.84 -27.97 -19.70
C LYS A 431 -28.24 -28.80 -18.46
N PRO A 432 -27.77 -28.44 -17.25
CA PRO A 432 -28.39 -28.90 -16.01
C PRO A 432 -29.85 -28.41 -15.92
N PRO A 433 -30.70 -29.07 -15.13
CA PRO A 433 -32.13 -28.73 -15.05
C PRO A 433 -32.33 -27.28 -14.55
N PRO A 434 -33.39 -26.59 -15.00
CA PRO A 434 -33.67 -25.23 -14.55
C PRO A 434 -33.99 -25.22 -13.04
N PRO A 435 -33.65 -24.13 -12.33
CA PRO A 435 -34.17 -23.92 -10.98
C PRO A 435 -35.71 -23.83 -11.02
N PRO A 436 -36.41 -24.16 -9.92
CA PRO A 436 -37.87 -24.06 -9.84
C PRO A 436 -38.34 -22.62 -10.06
N PRO A 437 -39.60 -22.42 -10.51
CA PRO A 437 -40.15 -21.09 -10.76
C PRO A 437 -40.21 -20.25 -9.46
N PRO A 438 -40.14 -18.91 -9.58
CA PRO A 438 -40.10 -18.00 -8.43
C PRO A 438 -41.48 -17.75 -7.85
N ASP A 439 -42.14 -18.79 -7.35
CA ASP A 439 -43.37 -18.65 -6.57
C ASP A 439 -43.03 -18.33 -5.10
N GLU A 440 -43.39 -17.11 -4.70
CA GLU A 440 -43.68 -16.66 -3.33
C GLU A 440 -42.92 -17.35 -2.17
N MET A 441 -41.64 -17.03 -2.02
CA MET A 441 -40.96 -17.18 -0.73
C MET A 441 -41.72 -16.38 0.34
N PRO A 442 -42.24 -17.02 1.41
CA PRO A 442 -42.93 -16.30 2.48
C PRO A 442 -41.96 -15.31 3.13
N GLY A 443 -42.45 -14.11 3.46
CA GLY A 443 -41.64 -13.00 3.94
C GLY A 443 -40.67 -13.44 5.05
N ALA A 444 -39.37 -13.23 4.81
CA ALA A 444 -38.29 -13.80 5.61
C ALA A 444 -38.28 -13.21 7.04
N SER A 445 -39.04 -13.83 7.94
CA SER A 445 -39.17 -13.36 9.32
C SER A 445 -37.84 -13.60 10.08
N CYS A 446 -37.10 -12.53 10.37
CA CYS A 446 -35.89 -12.60 11.19
C CYS A 446 -36.23 -12.30 12.67
N PRO A 447 -36.19 -13.29 13.60
CA PRO A 447 -36.63 -13.09 14.98
C PRO A 447 -35.86 -11.99 15.72
N ALA A 448 -34.56 -11.84 15.42
CA ALA A 448 -33.72 -10.81 16.04
C ALA A 448 -34.08 -9.39 15.57
N LEU A 449 -34.45 -9.22 14.29
CA LEU A 449 -34.91 -7.94 13.76
C LEU A 449 -36.35 -7.61 14.19
N ASN A 450 -37.22 -8.63 14.32
CA ASN A 450 -38.54 -8.46 14.93
C ASN A 450 -38.45 -8.04 16.41
N HIS A 451 -37.50 -8.60 17.16
CA HIS A 451 -37.20 -8.18 18.54
C HIS A 451 -36.65 -6.75 18.61
N LEU A 452 -35.77 -6.35 17.69
CA LEU A 452 -35.32 -4.96 17.58
C LEU A 452 -36.50 -4.02 17.30
N ALA A 453 -37.34 -4.36 16.31
CA ALA A 453 -38.51 -3.56 15.93
C ALA A 453 -39.49 -3.40 17.10
N SER A 454 -39.83 -4.49 17.80
CA SER A 454 -40.73 -4.45 18.96
C SER A 454 -40.13 -3.72 20.16
N THR A 455 -38.82 -3.84 20.40
CA THR A 455 -38.13 -3.12 21.50
C THR A 455 -38.10 -1.61 21.26
N MET A 456 -37.97 -1.18 20.01
CA MET A 456 -37.94 0.24 19.63
C MET A 456 -39.32 0.80 19.25
N GLY A 457 -40.37 -0.03 19.22
CA GLY A 457 -41.73 0.39 18.88
C GLY A 457 -41.95 0.78 17.41
N VAL A 458 -41.16 0.22 16.48
CA VAL A 458 -41.25 0.49 15.04
C VAL A 458 -41.93 -0.64 14.27
N GLY A 459 -42.25 -0.41 12.99
CA GLY A 459 -42.87 -1.40 12.12
C GLY A 459 -41.99 -2.64 11.91
N ALA A 460 -42.63 -3.78 11.65
CA ALA A 460 -41.92 -5.02 11.35
C ALA A 460 -41.02 -4.86 10.11
N PRO A 461 -39.80 -5.43 10.10
CA PRO A 461 -38.89 -5.34 8.97
C PRO A 461 -39.50 -5.86 7.67
N SER A 462 -39.34 -5.12 6.57
CA SER A 462 -39.64 -5.60 5.22
C SER A 462 -38.35 -5.69 4.40
N GLY A 463 -38.17 -6.76 3.62
CA GLY A 463 -36.94 -6.93 2.84
C GLY A 463 -36.74 -8.33 2.26
N LYS A 464 -35.75 -8.43 1.36
CA LYS A 464 -35.37 -9.69 0.68
C LYS A 464 -34.09 -10.33 1.24
N SER A 465 -33.38 -9.61 2.10
CA SER A 465 -32.13 -10.03 2.76
C SER A 465 -32.05 -9.45 4.17
N TRP A 466 -31.24 -10.07 5.04
CA TRP A 466 -31.05 -9.58 6.40
C TRP A 466 -30.63 -8.11 6.46
N LEU A 467 -29.66 -7.68 5.63
CA LEU A 467 -29.22 -6.29 5.59
C LEU A 467 -30.36 -5.35 5.16
N SER A 468 -31.14 -5.71 4.13
CA SER A 468 -32.28 -4.88 3.71
C SER A 468 -33.32 -4.71 4.82
N MET A 469 -33.66 -5.80 5.52
CA MET A 469 -34.58 -5.77 6.65
C MET A 469 -34.05 -4.95 7.83
N PHE A 470 -32.76 -5.06 8.13
CA PHE A 470 -32.14 -4.29 9.20
C PHE A 470 -32.11 -2.80 8.87
N CYS A 471 -31.74 -2.43 7.64
CA CYS A 471 -31.82 -1.06 7.13
C CYS A 471 -33.24 -0.49 7.22
N ASP A 472 -34.26 -1.26 6.81
CA ASP A 472 -35.68 -0.87 6.85
C ASP A 472 -36.18 -0.63 8.28
N THR A 473 -35.72 -1.43 9.25
CA THR A 473 -35.97 -1.19 10.69
C THR A 473 -35.22 0.04 11.21
N VAL A 474 -33.94 0.24 10.87
CA VAL A 474 -33.16 1.37 11.41
C VAL A 474 -33.44 2.72 10.73
N GLU A 475 -34.03 2.72 9.53
CA GLU A 475 -34.53 3.94 8.85
C GLU A 475 -35.69 4.58 9.64
N GLN A 476 -36.50 3.78 10.31
CA GLN A 476 -37.63 4.24 11.14
C GLN A 476 -37.20 4.81 12.51
N LEU A 477 -35.94 4.65 12.91
CA LEU A 477 -35.47 5.07 14.23
C LEU A 477 -35.15 6.57 14.30
N PRO A 478 -35.49 7.27 15.40
CA PRO A 478 -35.16 8.69 15.58
C PRO A 478 -33.67 8.93 15.90
N HIS A 479 -32.90 7.87 16.18
CA HIS A 479 -31.48 7.96 16.51
C HIS A 479 -30.62 7.78 15.25
N ALA A 480 -29.53 8.54 15.13
CA ALA A 480 -28.62 8.47 14.00
C ALA A 480 -27.87 7.13 13.96
N VAL A 481 -28.08 6.36 12.90
CA VAL A 481 -27.45 5.05 12.67
C VAL A 481 -26.73 5.05 11.32
N ALA A 482 -25.50 4.56 11.32
CA ALA A 482 -24.72 4.26 10.12
C ALA A 482 -24.20 2.82 10.18
N ILE A 483 -24.27 2.10 9.07
CA ILE A 483 -23.75 0.74 8.92
C ILE A 483 -22.51 0.80 8.03
N THR A 484 -21.40 0.25 8.52
CA THR A 484 -20.12 0.19 7.79
C THR A 484 -19.83 -1.25 7.41
N ASP A 485 -19.48 -1.50 6.15
CA ASP A 485 -18.99 -2.81 5.72
C ASP A 485 -17.52 -2.97 6.12
N MET A 486 -17.25 -4.06 6.85
CA MET A 486 -15.94 -4.32 7.47
C MET A 486 -15.04 -5.20 6.61
N GLN A 487 -15.57 -5.79 5.53
CA GLN A 487 -14.85 -6.62 4.58
C GLN A 487 -14.42 -5.81 3.34
N THR A 488 -15.04 -4.66 3.08
CA THR A 488 -14.73 -3.78 1.96
C THR A 488 -13.55 -2.84 2.29
N PRO A 489 -12.46 -2.85 1.49
CA PRO A 489 -11.31 -1.97 1.71
C PRO A 489 -11.70 -0.49 1.82
N GLY A 490 -11.05 0.22 2.76
CA GLY A 490 -11.37 1.61 3.08
C GLY A 490 -12.47 1.81 4.12
N LEU A 491 -13.27 0.78 4.40
CA LEU A 491 -14.38 0.73 5.37
C LEU A 491 -15.48 1.76 5.04
N PRO A 492 -16.19 1.60 3.91
CA PRO A 492 -17.27 2.48 3.50
C PRO A 492 -18.53 2.27 4.36
N VAL A 493 -19.25 3.35 4.61
CA VAL A 493 -20.64 3.31 5.07
C VAL A 493 -21.49 2.76 3.92
N THR A 494 -22.17 1.64 4.15
CA THR A 494 -23.11 1.03 3.19
C THR A 494 -24.53 1.51 3.38
N PHE A 495 -24.85 2.09 4.55
CA PHE A 495 -26.16 2.66 4.83
C PHE A 495 -26.09 3.76 5.90
N ALA A 496 -26.82 4.86 5.68
CA ALA A 496 -27.09 5.88 6.70
C ALA A 496 -28.58 6.24 6.76
N ASN A 497 -29.17 6.27 7.96
CA ASN A 497 -30.59 6.62 8.11
C ASN A 497 -30.84 8.15 8.05
N SER A 498 -32.11 8.53 7.92
CA SER A 498 -32.57 9.92 7.90
C SER A 498 -32.16 10.70 9.16
N ALA A 499 -32.09 10.05 10.32
CA ALA A 499 -31.59 10.67 11.54
C ALA A 499 -30.08 10.98 11.50
N MET A 500 -29.27 10.16 10.81
CA MET A 500 -27.85 10.42 10.55
C MET A 500 -27.65 11.60 9.59
N VAL A 501 -28.49 11.71 8.56
CA VAL A 501 -28.55 12.89 7.67
C VAL A 501 -28.92 14.14 8.47
N ALA A 502 -29.97 14.09 9.29
CA ALA A 502 -30.43 15.22 10.10
C ALA A 502 -29.40 15.66 11.16
N LEU A 503 -28.74 14.71 11.83
CA LEU A 503 -27.69 15.00 12.81
C LEU A 503 -26.48 15.65 12.13
N THR A 504 -25.98 15.07 11.04
CA THR A 504 -24.68 15.48 10.46
C THR A 504 -24.79 16.61 9.45
N GLY A 505 -25.97 16.82 8.85
CA GLY A 505 -26.20 17.76 7.75
C GLY A 505 -25.64 17.30 6.40
N TYR A 506 -25.06 16.10 6.32
CA TYR A 506 -24.63 15.50 5.05
C TYR A 506 -25.80 14.72 4.43
N ALA A 507 -26.00 14.88 3.12
CA ALA A 507 -26.97 14.09 2.38
C ALA A 507 -26.50 12.62 2.29
N LYS A 508 -27.45 11.68 2.10
CA LYS A 508 -27.23 10.24 2.22
C LYS A 508 -26.16 9.72 1.23
N ASP A 509 -26.23 10.18 -0.01
CA ASP A 509 -25.24 9.99 -1.08
C ASP A 509 -23.83 10.52 -0.74
N ALA A 510 -23.74 11.61 0.03
CA ALA A 510 -22.49 12.18 0.51
C ALA A 510 -21.93 11.49 1.78
N ILE A 511 -22.65 10.52 2.35
CA ILE A 511 -22.23 9.69 3.48
C ILE A 511 -21.86 8.28 3.01
N GLU A 512 -22.74 7.66 2.22
CA GLU A 512 -22.59 6.30 1.70
C GLU A 512 -21.39 6.18 0.75
N GLY A 513 -20.76 5.00 0.70
CA GLY A 513 -19.50 4.77 -0.02
C GLY A 513 -18.26 5.39 0.64
N ARG A 514 -18.40 6.29 1.62
CA ARG A 514 -17.29 6.96 2.32
C ARG A 514 -17.11 6.40 3.72
N ASN A 515 -15.91 6.53 4.29
CA ASN A 515 -15.69 6.17 5.69
C ASN A 515 -16.08 7.31 6.64
N CYS A 516 -16.75 7.00 7.76
CA CYS A 516 -17.20 7.94 8.80
C CYS A 516 -16.14 8.93 9.35
N ARG A 517 -14.85 8.76 9.06
CA ARG A 517 -13.80 9.75 9.41
C ARG A 517 -14.06 11.15 8.86
N PHE A 518 -14.90 11.35 7.84
CA PHE A 518 -15.28 12.69 7.34
C PHE A 518 -16.02 13.56 8.38
N LEU A 519 -16.51 12.97 9.48
CA LEU A 519 -17.08 13.70 10.62
C LEU A 519 -16.03 14.15 11.64
N GLN A 520 -14.78 13.72 11.52
CA GLN A 520 -13.70 14.09 12.43
C GLN A 520 -13.08 15.44 12.01
N GLY A 521 -12.07 15.91 12.73
CA GLY A 521 -11.29 17.10 12.38
C GLY A 521 -10.44 17.61 13.54
N LYS A 522 -9.94 18.85 13.46
CA LYS A 522 -8.92 19.39 14.40
C LYS A 522 -9.21 19.16 15.90
N LYS A 523 -10.48 19.27 16.33
CA LYS A 523 -10.86 19.09 17.75
C LYS A 523 -11.14 17.63 18.14
N SER A 524 -11.15 16.69 17.19
CA SER A 524 -11.34 15.27 17.48
C SER A 524 -10.19 14.70 18.29
N GLU A 525 -10.53 14.00 19.36
CA GLU A 525 -9.60 13.57 20.38
C GLU A 525 -8.85 12.31 19.90
N ALA A 526 -7.55 12.43 19.62
CA ALA A 526 -6.74 11.33 19.10
C ALA A 526 -6.77 10.07 20.01
N ALA A 527 -7.00 10.23 21.31
CA ALA A 527 -7.23 9.12 22.24
C ALA A 527 -8.55 8.37 21.95
N ALA A 528 -9.64 9.08 21.65
CA ALA A 528 -10.90 8.48 21.23
C ALA A 528 -10.77 7.79 19.87
N VAL A 529 -10.05 8.38 18.92
CA VAL A 529 -9.75 7.73 17.63
C VAL A 529 -8.97 6.43 17.81
N ARG A 530 -7.92 6.41 18.63
CA ARG A 530 -7.18 5.17 18.96
C ARG A 530 -8.07 4.14 19.65
N ALA A 531 -8.94 4.56 20.56
CA ALA A 531 -9.88 3.66 21.23
C ALA A 531 -10.89 3.02 20.25
N MET A 532 -11.42 3.78 19.28
CA MET A 532 -12.25 3.24 18.20
C MET A 532 -11.50 2.24 17.33
N VAL A 533 -10.30 2.59 16.84
CA VAL A 533 -9.50 1.71 15.98
C VAL A 533 -9.13 0.42 16.70
N SER A 534 -8.75 0.49 17.98
CA SER A 534 -8.48 -0.68 18.82
C SER A 534 -9.71 -1.56 19.01
N ALA A 535 -10.88 -0.97 19.28
CA ALA A 535 -12.13 -1.70 19.42
C ALA A 535 -12.58 -2.39 18.12
N ILE A 536 -12.50 -1.67 16.99
CA ILE A 536 -12.81 -2.20 15.66
C ILE A 536 -11.89 -3.40 15.35
N ARG A 537 -10.57 -3.25 15.50
CA ARG A 537 -9.61 -4.35 15.26
C ARG A 537 -9.83 -5.54 16.20
N GLY A 538 -10.16 -5.27 17.47
CA GLY A 538 -10.47 -6.31 18.45
C GLY A 538 -11.84 -6.95 18.31
N THR A 539 -12.68 -6.54 17.36
CA THR A 539 -14.10 -6.91 17.26
C THR A 539 -14.84 -6.72 18.59
N LYS A 540 -14.57 -5.61 19.28
CA LYS A 540 -15.16 -5.26 20.58
C LYS A 540 -16.17 -4.12 20.44
N MET A 541 -17.30 -4.25 21.12
CA MET A 541 -18.21 -3.13 21.31
C MET A 541 -17.49 -2.03 22.11
N THR A 542 -17.62 -0.78 21.68
CA THR A 542 -17.11 0.37 22.43
C THR A 542 -18.08 1.54 22.36
N THR A 543 -17.94 2.49 23.28
CA THR A 543 -18.58 3.80 23.19
C THR A 543 -17.55 4.85 23.55
N VAL A 544 -17.36 5.81 22.65
CA VAL A 544 -16.40 6.91 22.82
C VAL A 544 -17.13 8.24 22.79
N LYS A 545 -16.56 9.24 23.46
CA LYS A 545 -16.91 10.65 23.20
C LYS A 545 -15.85 11.21 22.26
N ILE A 546 -16.28 11.75 21.14
CA ILE A 546 -15.40 12.36 20.14
C ILE A 546 -16.03 13.64 19.59
N THR A 547 -15.27 14.73 19.52
CA THR A 547 -15.72 15.94 18.86
C THR A 547 -15.80 15.69 17.36
N ASN A 548 -16.97 15.91 16.77
CA ASN A 548 -17.26 15.75 15.34
C ASN A 548 -17.81 17.05 14.73
N TYR A 549 -17.79 17.13 13.41
CA TYR A 549 -18.16 18.28 12.61
C TYR A 549 -19.40 17.97 11.75
N ARG A 550 -20.34 18.91 11.69
CA ARG A 550 -21.47 18.87 10.75
C ARG A 550 -21.06 19.45 9.40
N LYS A 551 -21.88 19.27 8.35
CA LYS A 551 -21.61 19.82 6.99
C LYS A 551 -21.45 21.34 6.97
N ASP A 552 -22.07 22.06 7.91
CA ASP A 552 -21.92 23.51 8.08
C ASP A 552 -20.67 23.92 8.89
N GLY A 553 -19.77 22.98 9.18
CA GLY A 553 -18.56 23.19 9.97
C GLY A 553 -18.77 23.31 11.49
N LYS A 554 -20.01 23.30 12.00
CA LYS A 554 -20.25 23.38 13.45
C LYS A 554 -19.83 22.09 14.14
N THR A 555 -19.14 22.23 15.27
CA THR A 555 -18.74 21.09 16.10
C THR A 555 -19.81 20.65 17.08
N PHE A 556 -19.92 19.34 17.27
CA PHE A 556 -20.71 18.70 18.33
C PHE A 556 -19.89 17.60 19.01
N VAL A 557 -20.22 17.26 20.26
CA VAL A 557 -19.59 16.12 20.95
C VAL A 557 -20.42 14.89 20.63
N ASN A 558 -19.94 14.06 19.71
CA ASN A 558 -20.58 12.81 19.35
C ASN A 558 -20.27 11.74 20.40
N VAL A 559 -21.31 11.09 20.93
CA VAL A 559 -21.18 9.92 21.81
C VAL A 559 -21.43 8.66 20.98
N LEU A 560 -20.42 8.33 20.17
CA LEU A 560 -20.45 7.26 19.19
C LEU A 560 -20.33 5.89 19.87
N SER A 561 -21.33 5.03 19.65
CA SER A 561 -21.26 3.61 19.97
C SER A 561 -20.96 2.81 18.71
N LEU A 562 -19.98 1.91 18.78
CA LEU A 562 -19.61 1.00 17.70
C LEU A 562 -19.97 -0.42 18.14
N ILE A 563 -20.86 -1.07 17.40
CA ILE A 563 -21.38 -2.41 17.70
C ILE A 563 -20.96 -3.33 16.55
N PRO A 564 -20.07 -4.31 16.79
CA PRO A 564 -19.68 -5.27 15.77
C PRO A 564 -20.79 -6.30 15.54
N VAL A 565 -21.05 -6.61 14.28
CA VAL A 565 -22.02 -7.62 13.83
C VAL A 565 -21.31 -8.65 12.96
N LYS A 566 -21.53 -9.92 13.27
CA LYS A 566 -20.96 -11.06 12.55
C LYS A 566 -22.00 -11.78 11.71
N ASP A 567 -21.54 -12.52 10.70
CA ASP A 567 -22.35 -13.52 10.00
C ASP A 567 -22.36 -14.88 10.72
N SER A 568 -23.11 -15.83 10.18
CA SER A 568 -23.25 -17.23 10.65
C SER A 568 -21.93 -18.00 10.67
N THR A 569 -20.93 -17.57 9.90
CA THR A 569 -19.57 -18.14 9.92
C THR A 569 -18.70 -17.57 11.05
N GLY A 570 -19.22 -16.60 11.80
CA GLY A 570 -18.51 -15.88 12.85
C GLY A 570 -17.57 -14.78 12.35
N GLN A 571 -17.56 -14.50 11.05
CA GLN A 571 -16.77 -13.41 10.48
C GLN A 571 -17.40 -12.05 10.79
N TYR A 572 -16.56 -11.07 11.09
CA TYR A 572 -16.98 -9.69 11.36
C TYR A 572 -17.34 -8.98 10.05
N ARG A 573 -18.64 -8.87 9.75
CA ARG A 573 -19.13 -8.35 8.47
C ARG A 573 -19.51 -6.88 8.50
N TYR A 574 -20.20 -6.43 9.54
CA TYR A 574 -20.68 -5.04 9.65
C TYR A 574 -20.34 -4.41 10.98
N ASN A 575 -20.08 -3.11 11.01
CA ASN A 575 -20.10 -2.32 12.24
C ASN A 575 -21.29 -1.35 12.22
N VAL A 576 -22.10 -1.38 13.27
CA VAL A 576 -23.22 -0.45 13.45
C VAL A 576 -22.75 0.68 14.36
N GLY A 577 -22.64 1.87 13.78
CA GLY A 577 -22.37 3.12 14.48
C GLY A 577 -23.66 3.81 14.89
N ILE A 578 -23.88 4.00 16.19
CA ILE A 578 -24.96 4.87 16.71
C ILE A 578 -24.33 6.20 17.12
N LEU A 579 -24.81 7.30 16.54
CA LEU A 579 -24.35 8.65 16.82
C LEU A 579 -25.38 9.42 17.67
N SER A 580 -24.90 10.28 18.55
CA SER A 580 -25.75 11.14 19.39
C SER A 580 -24.96 12.37 19.83
N ASP A 581 -25.57 13.56 19.75
CA ASP A 581 -24.98 14.77 20.35
C ASP A 581 -25.08 14.66 21.89
N ALA A 582 -23.96 14.82 22.59
CA ALA A 582 -23.91 14.80 24.04
C ALA A 582 -24.87 15.79 24.72
N LYS A 583 -25.30 16.86 24.01
CA LYS A 583 -26.34 17.78 24.47
C LYS A 583 -27.74 17.15 24.52
N GLN A 584 -28.05 16.25 23.57
CA GLN A 584 -29.32 15.53 23.46
C GLN A 584 -29.30 14.19 24.21
N GLN A 585 -28.11 13.62 24.43
CA GLN A 585 -27.93 12.33 25.11
C GLN A 585 -28.62 12.26 26.49
N SER A 586 -28.68 13.37 27.25
CA SER A 586 -29.28 13.41 28.58
C SER A 586 -30.76 13.00 28.60
N SER A 587 -31.53 13.42 27.59
CA SER A 587 -32.94 13.07 27.42
C SER A 587 -33.15 11.72 26.75
N GLU A 588 -32.21 11.28 25.90
CA GLU A 588 -32.33 10.05 25.10
C GLU A 588 -31.63 8.82 25.71
N LYS A 589 -30.95 8.97 26.85
CA LYS A 589 -30.04 7.95 27.41
C LYS A 589 -30.67 6.56 27.50
N VAL A 590 -31.92 6.48 27.98
CA VAL A 590 -32.63 5.21 28.18
C VAL A 590 -32.92 4.51 26.84
N GLU A 591 -33.39 5.25 25.84
CA GLU A 591 -33.69 4.69 24.51
C GLU A 591 -32.40 4.31 23.75
N LEU A 592 -31.33 5.09 23.90
CA LEU A 592 -30.01 4.73 23.37
C LEU A 592 -29.44 3.46 24.02
N GLU A 593 -29.66 3.24 25.32
CA GLU A 593 -29.26 2.01 26.01
C GLU A 593 -30.11 0.80 25.57
N LYS A 594 -31.42 0.96 25.37
CA LYS A 594 -32.27 -0.08 24.74
C LYS A 594 -31.80 -0.44 23.34
N LEU A 595 -31.59 0.56 22.46
CA LEU A 595 -31.16 0.35 21.08
C LEU A 595 -29.83 -0.42 21.01
N ARG A 596 -28.84 -0.02 21.83
CA ARG A 596 -27.55 -0.73 21.94
C ARG A 596 -27.70 -2.19 22.37
N GLY A 597 -28.66 -2.48 23.25
CA GLY A 597 -28.96 -3.83 23.71
C GLY A 597 -29.75 -4.67 22.70
N ALA A 598 -30.60 -4.03 21.90
CA ALA A 598 -31.52 -4.67 20.96
C ALA A 598 -30.90 -4.94 19.57
N ILE A 599 -29.82 -4.25 19.21
CA ILE A 599 -29.13 -4.50 17.92
C ILE A 599 -28.57 -5.94 17.88
N PRO A 600 -28.90 -6.73 16.85
CA PRO A 600 -28.35 -8.07 16.66
C PRO A 600 -26.83 -8.03 16.50
N ARG A 601 -26.15 -9.01 17.11
CA ARG A 601 -24.68 -9.16 17.03
C ARG A 601 -24.24 -10.20 16.02
N GLU A 602 -25.15 -11.08 15.62
CA GLU A 602 -24.93 -12.19 14.71
C GLU A 602 -26.18 -12.30 13.81
N PHE A 603 -26.00 -12.68 12.55
CA PHE A 603 -27.07 -12.95 11.58
C PHE A 603 -26.72 -14.15 10.70
N ASP A 604 -27.72 -14.75 10.07
CA ASP A 604 -27.57 -15.92 9.20
C ASP A 604 -27.07 -15.54 7.79
#